data_AF-I0UX11-F1
#
_entry.id   AF-I0UX11-F1
#
_cell.length_a   1.000
_cell.length_b   1.000
_cell.length_c   1.000
_cell.angle_alpha   90.00
_cell.angle_beta   90.00
_cell.angle_gamma   90.00
#
_symmetry.space_group_name_H-M   'P 1'
#
loop_
_entity.id
_entity.type
_entity.pdbx_description
1 polymer ?
#
loop_
_entity_poly.entity_id
_entity_poly.type
_entity_poly.pdbx_seq_one_letter_code
_entity_poly.pdbx_strand_id
1 'polypeptide(L)'
;MSIAPQIPSVRTGPACVQGLTENRIVLADGTAVEILTSYPVRPDADLFSLATAIEFHCADCAQPCEATLVAVRQRWLLCPGCYATLGVVRAPPESQVPDARNAA
;
A
#
# COMPACT_ATOMS: atom_id res chain seq x y z
N MET A 1 -48.58 -9.72 10.22
CA MET A 1 -47.71 -9.46 9.06
C MET A 1 -47.44 -7.97 9.00
N SER A 2 -46.18 -7.54 9.01
CA SER A 2 -45.65 -6.55 8.06
C SER A 2 -44.26 -6.09 8.48
N ILE A 3 -43.32 -6.40 7.61
CA ILE A 3 -41.93 -5.95 7.57
C ILE A 3 -41.95 -4.47 7.17
N ALA A 4 -41.20 -3.62 7.86
CA ALA A 4 -40.76 -2.34 7.31
C ALA A 4 -39.26 -2.49 7.00
N PRO A 5 -38.88 -2.65 5.72
CA PRO A 5 -37.49 -2.79 5.37
C PRO A 5 -36.92 -1.46 4.86
N GLN A 6 -35.59 -1.43 4.80
CA GLN A 6 -34.70 -0.54 4.06
C GLN A 6 -34.30 0.81 4.69
N ILE A 7 -33.02 0.92 5.09
CA ILE A 7 -32.21 2.13 4.88
C ILE A 7 -31.34 1.88 3.64
N PRO A 8 -31.72 2.36 2.44
CA PRO A 8 -30.78 2.55 1.35
C PRO A 8 -30.52 4.06 1.25
N SER A 9 -29.31 4.56 1.32
CA SER A 9 -28.18 4.08 0.57
C SER A 9 -26.99 4.90 1.05
N VAL A 10 -25.91 4.21 1.44
CA VAL A 10 -24.59 4.84 1.51
C VAL A 10 -24.37 5.46 0.13
N ARG A 11 -24.32 6.79 0.07
CA ARG A 11 -24.05 7.50 -1.17
C ARG A 11 -22.56 7.35 -1.45
N THR A 12 -22.16 6.16 -1.90
CA THR A 12 -20.83 5.90 -2.43
C THR A 12 -20.74 6.68 -3.73
N GLY A 13 -20.05 7.82 -3.71
CA GLY A 13 -19.69 8.53 -4.93
C GLY A 13 -18.87 7.61 -5.86
N PRO A 14 -18.79 7.92 -7.15
CA PRO A 14 -18.11 7.05 -8.11
C PRO A 14 -16.65 6.84 -7.71
N ALA A 15 -16.30 5.59 -7.35
CA ALA A 15 -14.92 5.16 -7.13
C ALA A 15 -14.43 4.49 -8.42
N CYS A 16 -13.41 5.06 -9.04
CA CYS A 16 -12.73 4.44 -10.17
C CYS A 16 -11.50 3.71 -9.65
N VAL A 17 -11.50 2.37 -9.74
CA VAL A 17 -10.32 1.54 -9.54
C VAL A 17 -9.68 1.33 -10.92
N GLN A 18 -8.47 1.85 -11.13
CA GLN A 18 -7.68 1.60 -12.34
C GLN A 18 -6.49 0.68 -12.02
N GLY A 19 -6.49 -0.51 -12.64
CA GLY A 19 -5.31 -1.35 -12.83
C GLY A 19 -5.26 -2.63 -11.99
N LEU A 20 -5.57 -3.77 -12.62
CA LEU A 20 -5.22 -5.11 -12.15
C LEU A 20 -3.93 -5.53 -12.87
N THR A 21 -2.81 -5.60 -12.16
CA THR A 21 -1.58 -6.27 -12.61
C THR A 21 -1.24 -7.31 -11.55
N GLU A 22 -0.74 -8.48 -11.96
CA GLU A 22 -0.55 -9.69 -11.12
C GLU A 22 -0.35 -9.40 -9.62
N ASN A 23 -1.45 -9.47 -8.87
CA ASN A 23 -1.60 -8.76 -7.61
C ASN A 23 -1.18 -9.66 -6.44
N ARG A 24 0.03 -10.24 -6.49
CA ARG A 24 0.48 -11.18 -5.45
C ARG A 24 1.99 -11.13 -5.19
N ILE A 25 2.37 -11.33 -3.93
CA ILE A 25 3.73 -11.66 -3.53
C ILE A 25 3.85 -13.18 -3.48
N VAL A 26 4.89 -13.74 -4.10
CA VAL A 26 5.24 -15.15 -3.97
C VAL A 26 6.43 -15.25 -3.03
N LEU A 27 6.24 -15.94 -1.91
CA LEU A 27 7.27 -16.21 -0.92
C LEU A 27 8.19 -17.34 -1.41
N ALA A 28 9.36 -17.47 -0.77
CA ALA A 28 10.39 -18.45 -1.17
C ALA A 28 9.94 -19.92 -1.03
N ASP A 29 8.96 -20.19 -0.15
CA ASP A 29 8.32 -21.49 0.02
C ASP A 29 7.24 -21.79 -1.05
N GLY A 30 7.01 -20.87 -1.98
CA GLY A 30 6.00 -20.96 -3.02
C GLY A 30 4.62 -20.44 -2.61
N THR A 31 4.45 -19.99 -1.36
CA THR A 31 3.20 -19.41 -0.87
C THR A 31 2.92 -18.10 -1.62
N ALA A 32 1.75 -18.01 -2.24
CA ALA A 32 1.31 -16.82 -2.96
C ALA A 32 0.27 -16.05 -2.14
N VAL A 33 0.50 -14.76 -1.91
CA VAL A 33 -0.37 -13.90 -1.11
C VAL A 33 -0.83 -12.70 -1.91
N GLU A 34 -2.14 -12.48 -1.95
CA GLU A 34 -2.76 -11.37 -2.65
C GLU A 34 -2.37 -10.02 -2.03
N ILE A 35 -2.03 -9.06 -2.90
CA ILE A 35 -1.78 -7.66 -2.57
C ILE A 35 -3.11 -6.92 -2.70
N LEU A 36 -3.60 -6.35 -1.60
CA LEU A 36 -4.78 -5.51 -1.58
C LEU A 36 -4.47 -4.10 -2.07
N THR A 37 -3.30 -3.56 -1.74
CA THR A 37 -2.90 -2.18 -2.07
C THR A 37 -1.38 -2.04 -2.10
N SER A 38 -0.88 -1.22 -3.03
CA SER A 38 0.52 -0.85 -3.15
C SER A 38 0.72 0.63 -2.81
N TYR A 39 1.74 0.95 -2.02
CA TYR A 39 2.09 2.31 -1.61
C TYR A 39 3.51 2.63 -2.10
N PRO A 40 3.67 3.17 -3.33
CA PRO A 40 4.97 3.49 -3.93
C PRO A 40 5.52 4.82 -3.39
N VAL A 41 5.73 4.89 -2.07
CA VAL A 41 6.10 6.11 -1.34
C VAL A 41 7.60 6.41 -1.48
N ARG A 42 8.43 5.40 -1.76
CA ARG A 42 9.89 5.49 -1.84
C ARG A 42 10.41 4.91 -3.16
N PRO A 43 11.55 5.40 -3.66
CA PRO A 43 12.14 4.88 -4.89
C PRO A 43 12.88 3.55 -4.70
N ASP A 44 13.31 3.22 -3.48
CA ASP A 44 14.14 2.04 -3.19
C ASP A 44 13.40 0.95 -2.39
N ALA A 45 12.13 1.16 -2.04
CA ALA A 45 11.29 0.19 -1.36
C ALA A 45 9.81 0.43 -1.65
N ASP A 46 9.09 -0.63 -1.98
CA ASP A 46 7.64 -0.59 -2.14
C ASP A 46 6.98 -1.15 -0.88
N LEU A 47 5.90 -0.52 -0.42
CA LEU A 47 5.12 -0.99 0.72
C LEU A 47 3.79 -1.59 0.22
N PHE A 48 3.43 -2.78 0.69
CA PHE A 48 2.25 -3.52 0.26
C PHE A 48 1.37 -3.89 1.45
N SER A 49 0.05 -3.73 1.27
CA SER A 49 -0.96 -4.35 2.12
C SER A 49 -1.41 -5.65 1.49
N LEU A 50 -1.49 -6.71 2.30
CA LEU A 50 -1.78 -8.09 1.90
C LEU A 50 -3.15 -8.55 2.42
N ALA A 51 -3.75 -9.50 1.71
CA ALA A 51 -5.06 -10.08 2.07
C ALA A 51 -5.00 -10.99 3.30
N THR A 52 -3.83 -11.57 3.59
CA THR A 52 -3.57 -12.37 4.79
C THR A 52 -2.23 -11.99 5.40
N ALA A 53 -2.08 -12.24 6.69
CA ALA A 53 -0.80 -12.12 7.36
C ALA A 53 0.19 -13.15 6.82
N ILE A 54 1.47 -12.78 6.76
CA ILE A 54 2.56 -13.69 6.44
C ILE A 54 3.58 -13.70 7.57
N GLU A 55 4.19 -14.86 7.81
CA GLU A 55 5.33 -15.01 8.70
C GLU A 55 6.64 -14.90 7.91
N PHE A 56 7.57 -14.08 8.38
CA PHE A 56 8.87 -13.88 7.74
C PHE A 56 9.90 -13.35 8.74
N HIS A 57 11.18 -13.43 8.39
CA HIS A 57 12.23 -12.73 9.12
C HIS A 57 12.54 -11.42 8.40
N CYS A 58 12.52 -10.31 9.12
CA CYS A 58 12.88 -9.01 8.54
C CYS A 58 14.34 -9.02 8.10
N ALA A 59 14.63 -8.65 6.85
CA ALA A 59 15.99 -8.68 6.33
C ALA A 59 16.94 -7.64 6.98
N ASP A 60 16.42 -6.67 7.72
CA ASP A 60 17.20 -5.63 8.40
C ASP A 60 17.43 -5.95 9.88
N CYS A 61 16.37 -6.14 10.67
CA CYS A 61 16.49 -6.42 12.12
C CYS A 61 16.60 -7.92 12.47
N ALA A 62 16.48 -8.82 11.49
CA ALA A 62 16.49 -10.27 11.63
C ALA A 62 15.42 -10.87 12.57
N GLN A 63 14.49 -10.07 13.10
CA GLN A 63 13.43 -10.56 14.00
C GLN A 63 12.34 -11.30 13.21
N PRO A 64 11.77 -12.39 13.77
CA PRO A 64 10.56 -13.00 13.23
C PRO A 64 9.40 -12.00 13.32
N CYS A 65 8.62 -11.92 12.24
CA CYS A 65 7.52 -10.98 12.07
C CYS A 65 6.31 -11.70 11.49
N GLU A 66 5.12 -11.35 11.97
CA GLU A 66 3.83 -11.68 11.37
C GLU A 66 3.12 -10.37 11.01
N ALA A 67 2.81 -10.14 9.74
CA ALA A 67 2.17 -8.88 9.32
C ALA A 67 1.36 -9.00 8.02
N THR A 68 0.30 -8.19 7.91
CA THR A 68 -0.44 -7.91 6.66
C THR A 68 0.10 -6.70 5.90
N LEU A 69 1.08 -5.99 6.47
CA LEU A 69 1.73 -4.84 5.87
C LEU A 69 3.23 -5.13 5.80
N VAL A 70 3.78 -5.15 4.59
CA VAL A 70 5.18 -5.54 4.36
C VAL A 70 5.82 -4.63 3.34
N ALA A 71 7.09 -4.31 3.53
CA ALA A 71 7.87 -3.60 2.52
C ALA A 71 8.79 -4.58 1.78
N VAL A 72 8.94 -4.37 0.46
CA VAL A 72 9.87 -5.12 -0.38
C VAL A 72 10.97 -4.18 -0.86
N ARG A 73 12.22 -4.54 -0.56
CA ARG A 73 13.42 -3.84 -1.00
C ARG A 73 14.39 -4.83 -1.61
N GLN A 74 14.73 -4.67 -2.89
CA GLN A 74 15.62 -5.60 -3.60
C GLN A 74 15.19 -7.09 -3.45
N ARG A 75 13.88 -7.37 -3.48
CA ARG A 75 13.25 -8.69 -3.27
C ARG A 75 13.29 -9.22 -1.82
N TRP A 76 13.77 -8.43 -0.86
CA TRP A 76 13.77 -8.79 0.56
C TRP A 76 12.60 -8.15 1.30
N LEU A 77 12.02 -8.90 2.24
CA LEU A 77 10.94 -8.42 3.09
C LEU A 77 11.50 -7.63 4.30
N LEU A 78 10.89 -6.48 4.54
CA LEU A 78 11.14 -5.63 5.70
C LEU A 78 9.85 -5.46 6.51
N CYS A 79 9.99 -5.46 7.84
CA CYS A 79 8.87 -5.16 8.71
C CYS A 79 8.48 -3.67 8.64
N PRO A 80 7.23 -3.30 9.00
CA PRO A 80 6.78 -1.91 8.98
C PRO A 80 7.68 -0.97 9.80
N GLY A 81 8.24 -1.46 10.91
CA GLY A 81 9.17 -0.70 11.74
C GLY A 81 10.46 -0.34 11.00
N CYS A 82 11.17 -1.32 10.46
CA CYS A 82 12.39 -1.09 9.66
C CYS A 82 12.10 -0.30 8.38
N TYR A 83 10.93 -0.44 7.78
CA TYR A 83 10.53 0.40 6.65
C TYR A 83 10.35 1.88 7.05
N ALA A 84 9.76 2.15 8.22
CA ALA A 84 9.55 3.51 8.71
C ALA A 84 10.87 4.24 9.03
N THR A 85 11.92 3.50 9.40
CA THR A 85 13.25 4.06 9.70
C THR A 85 14.08 4.36 8.46
N LEU A 86 13.72 3.84 7.28
CA LEU A 86 14.33 4.26 6.02
C LEU A 86 14.08 5.78 5.86
N GLY A 87 15.06 6.61 5.52
CA GLY A 87 14.88 8.08 5.45
C GLY A 87 14.07 8.56 4.22
N VAL A 88 13.42 9.72 4.36
CA VAL A 88 12.66 10.57 3.40
C VAL A 88 11.67 9.89 2.44
N VAL A 89 10.39 10.19 2.68
CA VAL A 89 9.21 9.99 1.83
C VAL A 89 9.23 10.96 0.64
N ARG A 90 8.90 10.50 -0.58
CA ARG A 90 8.65 11.45 -1.69
C ARG A 90 7.52 12.40 -1.27
N ALA A 91 7.80 13.70 -1.26
CA ALA A 91 6.73 14.69 -1.23
C ALA A 91 5.85 14.50 -2.47
N PRO A 92 4.52 14.70 -2.37
CA PRO A 92 3.67 14.80 -3.56
C PRO A 92 4.27 15.86 -4.49
N PRO A 93 4.20 15.69 -5.82
CA PRO A 93 4.60 16.77 -6.72
C PRO A 93 3.75 18.00 -6.36
N GLU A 94 4.39 19.06 -5.89
CA GLU A 94 3.75 20.35 -5.73
C GLU A 94 3.12 20.68 -7.08
N SER A 95 1.80 20.77 -7.11
CA SER A 95 1.09 21.28 -8.27
C SER A 95 1.56 22.72 -8.44
N GLN A 96 2.50 22.96 -9.36
CA GLN A 96 2.85 24.29 -9.80
C GLN A 96 1.61 24.88 -10.46
N VAL A 97 0.80 25.57 -9.66
CA VAL A 97 -0.20 26.51 -10.18
C VAL A 97 0.62 27.65 -10.77
N PRO A 98 0.57 27.91 -12.09
CA PRO A 98 1.27 29.04 -12.68
C PRO A 98 0.75 30.31 -12.01
N ASP A 99 1.65 31.06 -11.37
CA ASP A 99 1.33 32.34 -10.75
C ASP A 99 1.00 33.34 -11.86
N ALA A 100 -0.30 33.51 -12.14
CA ALA A 100 -0.81 34.43 -13.14
C ALA A 100 -0.85 35.88 -12.61
N ARG A 101 0.27 36.35 -12.05
CA ARG A 101 0.49 37.73 -11.58
C ARG A 101 1.93 38.10 -11.89
N ASN A 102 2.31 39.12 -12.65
CA ASN A 102 1.63 40.21 -13.32
C ASN A 102 2.55 40.57 -14.50
N ALA A 103 2.05 40.48 -15.73
CA ALA A 103 2.57 41.29 -16.83
C ALA A 103 1.83 42.63 -16.74
N ALA A 104 2.54 43.67 -16.29
CA ALA A 104 2.13 45.06 -16.41
C ALA A 104 3.40 45.89 -16.62
#